data_AF-A0A536FNV6-F1
#
_entry.id   AF-A0A536FNV6-F1
#
_cell.length_a   1.000
_cell.length_b   1.000
_cell.length_c   1.000
_cell.angle_alpha   90.00
_cell.angle_beta   90.00
_cell.angle_gamma   90.00
#
_symmetry.space_group_name_H-M   'P 1'
#
loop_
_entity.id
_entity.type
_entity.pdbx_description
1 polymer ?
#
loop_
_entity_poly.entity_id
_entity_poly.type
_entity_poly.pdbx_seq_one_letter_code
_entity_poly.pdbx_strand_id
1 'polypeptide(L)'
;MSVEPGPGFVARLREAIRDAPAAKRILIANHRQSVAKTFNFPPTLAAEVFTLPMSDTVKEVVAGKVRRTVLRETLVQVVGPWIFDREALADALTRLGDEETETADMIRLCQAAHVRVRVLAAR
;
A
#
# COMPACT_ATOMS: atom_id res chain seq x y z
N MET A 1 -3.12 -4.35 -11.86
CA MET A 1 -2.28 -5.56 -11.66
C MET A 1 -2.37 -6.00 -10.20
N SER A 2 -1.90 -7.20 -9.86
CA SER A 2 -1.73 -7.67 -8.47
C SER A 2 -0.28 -8.08 -8.25
N VAL A 3 0.27 -7.77 -7.07
CA VAL A 3 1.63 -8.17 -6.69
C VAL A 3 1.57 -8.79 -5.30
N GLU A 4 2.02 -10.03 -5.19
CA GLU A 4 1.94 -10.77 -3.92
C GLU A 4 3.01 -10.28 -2.92
N PRO A 5 2.62 -10.02 -1.65
CA PRO A 5 3.56 -9.64 -0.61
C PRO A 5 4.50 -10.80 -0.24
N GLY A 6 5.59 -10.48 0.45
CA GLY A 6 6.61 -11.43 0.92
C GLY A 6 8.00 -11.18 0.31
N PRO A 7 8.98 -12.04 0.59
CA PRO A 7 10.35 -11.89 0.08
C PRO A 7 10.40 -11.70 -1.43
N GLY A 8 11.25 -10.79 -1.91
CA GLY A 8 11.37 -10.45 -3.34
C GLY A 8 10.19 -9.64 -3.89
N PHE A 9 9.36 -9.05 -3.03
CA PHE A 9 8.23 -8.21 -3.42
C PHE A 9 8.62 -7.06 -4.36
N VAL A 10 9.69 -6.33 -4.04
CA VAL A 10 10.15 -5.18 -4.83
C VAL A 10 10.54 -5.59 -6.26
N ALA A 11 11.26 -6.72 -6.41
CA ALA A 11 11.64 -7.25 -7.71
C ALA A 11 10.41 -7.59 -8.57
N ARG A 12 9.41 -8.28 -7.99
CA ARG A 12 8.13 -8.57 -8.66
C ARG A 12 7.40 -7.30 -9.07
N LEU A 13 7.42 -6.27 -8.21
CA LEU A 13 6.77 -5.00 -8.50
C LEU A 13 7.48 -4.25 -9.65
N ARG A 14 8.82 -4.24 -9.69
CA ARG A 14 9.59 -3.65 -10.80
C ARG A 14 9.28 -4.35 -12.12
N GLU A 15 9.23 -5.67 -12.13
CA GLU A 15 8.84 -6.48 -13.29
C GLU A 15 7.43 -6.14 -13.77
N ALA A 16 6.45 -6.11 -12.86
CA ALA A 16 5.07 -5.78 -13.21
C ALA A 16 4.92 -4.35 -13.80
N ILE A 17 5.68 -3.37 -13.29
CA ILE A 17 5.65 -1.98 -13.80
C ILE A 17 6.29 -1.86 -15.19
N ARG A 18 7.38 -2.61 -15.41
CA ARG A 18 8.09 -2.67 -16.70
C ARG A 18 7.19 -3.25 -17.79
N ASP A 19 6.45 -4.30 -17.46
CA ASP A 19 5.61 -5.02 -18.42
C ASP A 19 4.22 -4.39 -18.58
N ALA A 20 3.82 -3.49 -17.67
CA ALA A 20 2.56 -2.76 -17.75
C ALA A 20 2.60 -1.70 -18.87
N PRO A 21 1.51 -1.56 -19.67
CA PRO A 21 1.38 -0.50 -20.66
C PRO A 21 1.61 0.91 -20.07
N ALA A 22 2.03 1.84 -20.93
CA ALA A 22 2.24 3.23 -20.55
C ALA A 22 0.94 3.82 -19.97
N ALA A 23 0.98 4.13 -18.68
CA ALA A 23 -0.13 4.69 -17.94
C ALA A 23 0.42 5.63 -16.88
N LYS A 24 -0.20 6.80 -16.74
CA LYS A 24 0.16 7.78 -15.70
C LYS A 24 -0.13 7.24 -14.30
N ARG A 25 -1.18 6.43 -14.16
CA ARG A 25 -1.60 5.86 -12.88
C ARG A 25 -1.57 4.35 -12.91
N ILE A 26 -1.10 3.76 -11.81
CA ILE A 26 -0.95 2.33 -11.64
C ILE A 26 -1.86 1.89 -10.50
N LEU A 27 -2.74 0.94 -10.78
CA LEU A 27 -3.61 0.29 -9.80
C LEU A 27 -3.03 -1.07 -9.42
N ILE A 28 -2.69 -1.23 -8.14
CA ILE A 28 -2.18 -2.47 -7.54
C ILE A 28 -3.26 -3.03 -6.61
N ALA A 29 -3.89 -4.12 -7.03
CA ALA A 29 -4.92 -4.79 -6.27
C ALA A 29 -4.31 -5.76 -5.25
N ASN A 30 -4.79 -5.71 -4.01
CA ASN A 30 -4.39 -6.66 -2.95
C ASN A 30 -5.17 -7.99 -3.05
N HIS A 31 -6.36 -7.97 -3.68
CA HIS A 31 -7.21 -9.13 -3.94
C HIS A 31 -7.87 -9.02 -5.32
N ARG A 32 -8.32 -10.14 -5.91
CA ARG A 32 -8.98 -10.21 -7.24
C ARG A 32 -10.35 -9.49 -7.33
N GLN A 33 -10.73 -8.65 -6.39
CA GLN A 33 -12.00 -7.93 -6.45
C GLN A 33 -11.90 -6.73 -7.42
N SER A 34 -12.85 -6.69 -8.34
CA SER A 34 -13.01 -5.62 -9.34
C SER A 34 -13.38 -4.32 -8.63
N VAL A 35 -12.46 -3.35 -8.65
CA VAL A 35 -12.63 -2.03 -8.02
C VAL A 35 -13.37 -1.06 -8.96
N ALA A 36 -14.01 -1.57 -10.01
CA ALA A 36 -14.41 -0.81 -11.19
C ALA A 36 -15.54 0.24 -10.97
N LYS A 37 -16.02 0.50 -9.74
CA LYS A 37 -17.21 1.35 -9.54
C LYS A 37 -17.06 2.59 -8.63
N THR A 38 -15.89 2.89 -8.06
CA THR A 38 -15.79 3.96 -7.03
C THR A 38 -14.76 5.05 -7.31
N PHE A 39 -14.16 5.11 -8.50
CA PHE A 39 -13.14 6.13 -8.82
C PHE A 39 -13.75 7.41 -9.39
N ASN A 40 -14.29 8.27 -8.54
CA ASN A 40 -14.83 9.58 -8.94
C ASN A 40 -14.00 10.78 -8.46
N PHE A 41 -12.74 10.55 -8.04
CA PHE A 41 -11.86 11.62 -7.58
C PHE A 41 -10.59 11.66 -8.42
N PRO A 42 -10.15 12.84 -8.91
CA PRO A 42 -8.80 12.97 -9.43
C PRO A 42 -7.83 12.73 -8.26
N PRO A 43 -6.96 11.70 -8.32
CA PRO A 43 -5.97 11.46 -7.27
C PRO A 43 -5.03 12.66 -7.19
N THR A 44 -4.87 13.23 -6.00
CA THR A 44 -4.11 14.48 -5.78
C THR A 44 -2.70 14.23 -5.25
N LEU A 45 -2.40 13.03 -4.76
CA LEU A 45 -1.10 12.66 -4.21
C LEU A 45 -0.39 11.57 -5.03
N ALA A 46 0.88 11.33 -4.67
CA ALA A 46 1.76 10.31 -5.24
C ALA A 46 1.21 8.89 -5.05
N ALA A 47 0.59 8.63 -3.90
CA ALA A 47 0.02 7.34 -3.54
C ALA A 47 -1.31 7.51 -2.80
N GLU A 48 -2.28 6.67 -3.10
CA GLU A 48 -3.57 6.59 -2.42
C GLU A 48 -3.94 5.13 -2.17
N VAL A 49 -4.62 4.85 -1.06
CA VAL A 49 -5.04 3.49 -0.70
C VAL A 49 -6.40 3.49 -0.02
N PHE A 50 -7.23 2.49 -0.34
CA PHE A 50 -8.50 2.30 0.34
C PHE A 50 -8.35 1.55 1.65
N THR A 51 -9.10 2.03 2.64
CA THR A 51 -9.10 1.51 3.99
C THR A 51 -10.50 1.44 4.58
N LEU A 52 -10.70 0.54 5.54
CA LEU A 52 -11.88 0.48 6.39
C LEU A 52 -11.51 0.92 7.83
N PRO A 53 -12.41 1.61 8.56
CA PRO A 53 -12.18 1.87 9.97
C PRO A 53 -12.14 0.57 10.78
N MET A 54 -11.31 0.52 11.83
CA MET A 54 -11.31 -0.62 12.75
C MET A 54 -12.56 -0.61 13.63
N SER A 55 -13.37 -1.67 13.56
CA SER A 55 -14.54 -1.87 14.42
C SER A 55 -14.17 -2.50 15.76
N ASP A 56 -13.21 -3.40 15.75
CA ASP A 56 -12.92 -4.26 16.90
C ASP A 56 -11.92 -3.63 17.87
N THR A 57 -11.86 -4.18 19.08
CA THR A 57 -10.83 -3.78 20.05
C THR A 57 -9.47 -4.31 19.58
N VAL A 58 -8.53 -3.40 19.34
CA VAL A 58 -7.16 -3.75 18.91
C VAL A 58 -6.22 -3.81 20.11
N LYS A 59 -5.35 -4.83 20.14
CA LYS A 59 -4.33 -5.03 21.19
C LYS A 59 -2.93 -4.99 20.58
N GLU A 60 -2.02 -4.26 21.21
CA GLU A 60 -0.59 -4.33 20.90
C GLU A 60 0.00 -5.55 21.61
N VAL A 61 0.64 -6.45 20.86
CA VAL A 61 1.29 -7.66 21.39
C VAL A 61 2.80 -7.53 21.17
N VAL A 62 3.58 -7.73 22.23
CA VAL A 62 5.05 -7.68 22.20
C VAL A 62 5.58 -8.93 22.89
N ALA A 63 6.48 -9.66 22.23
CA ALA A 63 7.06 -10.92 22.73
C ALA A 63 5.99 -11.92 23.25
N GLY A 64 4.88 -12.05 22.51
CA GLY A 64 3.79 -12.98 22.83
C GLY A 64 2.85 -12.55 23.97
N LYS A 65 3.02 -11.34 24.53
CA LYS A 65 2.14 -10.83 25.60
C LYS A 65 1.39 -9.58 25.15
N VAL A 66 0.13 -9.44 25.59
CA VAL A 66 -0.65 -8.23 25.38
C VAL A 66 -0.05 -7.10 26.22
N ARG A 67 0.43 -6.05 25.56
CA ARG A 67 1.04 -4.88 26.20
C ARG A 67 -0.01 -3.83 26.57
N ARG A 68 -0.91 -3.49 25.64
CA ARG A 68 -1.98 -2.50 25.84
C ARG A 68 -3.09 -2.62 24.81
N THR A 69 -4.21 -1.98 25.10
CA THR A 69 -5.24 -1.65 24.09
C THR A 69 -4.76 -0.48 23.24
N VAL A 70 -4.94 -0.56 21.92
CA VAL A 70 -4.69 0.54 20.98
C VAL A 70 -6.01 1.25 20.70
N LEU A 71 -5.99 2.59 20.64
CA LEU A 71 -7.15 3.38 20.25
C LEU A 71 -7.51 3.05 18.79
N ARG A 72 -8.66 2.39 18.59
CA ARG A 72 -9.10 1.96 17.26
C ARG A 72 -9.45 3.13 16.36
N GLU A 73 -9.79 4.28 16.93
CA GLU A 73 -10.15 5.51 16.24
C GLU A 73 -8.98 6.10 15.46
N THR A 74 -7.74 5.73 15.80
CA THR A 74 -6.53 6.12 15.06
C THR A 74 -6.05 5.04 14.10
N LEU A 75 -6.82 3.95 13.92
CA LEU A 75 -6.43 2.80 13.11
C LEU A 75 -7.42 2.57 11.97
N VAL A 76 -6.84 2.11 10.86
CA VAL A 76 -7.60 1.67 9.69
C VAL A 76 -7.02 0.35 9.18
N GLN A 77 -7.88 -0.50 8.66
CA GLN A 77 -7.49 -1.69 7.93
C GLN A 77 -7.26 -1.31 6.47
N VAL A 78 -6.06 -1.55 5.95
CA VAL A 78 -5.78 -1.42 4.52
C VAL A 78 -6.45 -2.56 3.76
N VAL A 79 -7.38 -2.22 2.89
CA VAL A 79 -8.10 -3.20 2.04
C VAL A 79 -7.67 -3.15 0.58
N GLY A 80 -7.09 -2.01 0.17
CA GLY A 80 -6.70 -1.79 -1.22
C GLY A 80 -7.92 -1.56 -2.13
N PRO A 81 -7.69 -1.30 -3.42
CA PRO A 81 -6.38 -1.30 -4.09
C PRO A 81 -5.52 -0.10 -3.68
N TRP A 82 -4.26 -0.16 -4.06
CA TRP A 82 -3.36 0.99 -4.08
C TRP A 82 -3.38 1.65 -5.44
N ILE A 83 -3.31 2.98 -5.45
CA ILE A 83 -3.21 3.82 -6.64
C ILE A 83 -1.93 4.62 -6.53
N PHE A 84 -1.07 4.53 -7.54
CA PHE A 84 0.16 5.31 -7.60
C PHE A 84 0.22 6.17 -8.85
N ASP A 85 0.83 7.34 -8.73
CA ASP A 85 1.50 7.95 -9.89
C ASP A 85 2.68 7.08 -10.32
N ARG A 86 2.80 6.80 -11.63
CA ARG A 86 3.84 5.92 -12.16
C ARG A 86 5.24 6.47 -11.87
N GLU A 87 5.46 7.77 -12.05
CA GLU A 87 6.77 8.40 -11.84
C GLU A 87 7.11 8.40 -10.35
N ALA A 88 6.15 8.74 -9.50
CA ALA A 88 6.36 8.71 -8.06
C ALA A 88 6.64 7.30 -7.53
N LEU A 89 6.03 6.26 -8.12
CA LEU A 89 6.33 4.87 -7.77
C LEU A 89 7.73 4.44 -8.22
N ALA A 90 8.14 4.83 -9.42
CA ALA A 90 9.49 4.54 -9.91
C ALA A 90 10.57 5.23 -9.06
N ASP A 91 10.34 6.49 -8.68
CA ASP A 91 11.19 7.26 -7.77
C ASP A 91 11.23 6.61 -6.38
N ALA A 92 10.08 6.20 -5.83
CA ALA A 92 10.02 5.47 -4.57
C ALA A 92 10.83 4.17 -4.59
N LEU A 93 10.73 3.39 -5.67
CA LEU A 93 11.52 2.16 -5.85
C LEU A 93 13.02 2.45 -5.94
N THR A 94 13.42 3.60 -6.46
CA THR A 94 14.83 4.00 -6.53
C THR A 94 15.36 4.39 -5.16
N ARG A 95 14.53 4.97 -4.30
CA ARG A 95 14.89 5.36 -2.93
C ARG A 95 15.13 4.21 -1.96
N LEU A 96 14.67 3.00 -2.25
CA LEU A 96 14.75 1.87 -1.30
C LEU A 96 16.20 1.46 -0.99
N GLY A 97 17.13 1.60 -1.93
CA GLY A 97 18.53 1.23 -1.73
C GLY A 97 18.68 -0.17 -1.12
N ASP A 98 19.37 -0.26 0.02
CA ASP A 98 19.65 -1.51 0.72
C ASP A 98 18.40 -2.11 1.42
N GLU A 99 17.37 -1.31 1.70
CA GLU A 99 16.12 -1.76 2.34
C GLU A 99 15.21 -2.57 1.40
N GLU A 100 15.59 -2.71 0.13
CA GLU A 100 14.83 -3.43 -0.89
C GLU A 100 14.54 -4.89 -0.46
N THR A 101 15.50 -5.55 0.19
CA THR A 101 15.37 -6.96 0.60
C THR A 101 14.41 -7.18 1.77
N GLU A 102 14.27 -6.19 2.64
CA GLU A 102 13.37 -6.22 3.80
C GLU A 102 11.96 -5.71 3.47
N THR A 103 11.82 -5.05 2.33
CA THR A 103 10.55 -4.48 1.86
C THR A 103 9.66 -5.59 1.27
N ALA A 104 8.79 -6.13 2.12
CA ALA A 104 7.92 -7.27 1.77
C ALA A 104 6.50 -6.88 1.30
N ASP A 105 6.08 -5.62 1.46
CA ASP A 105 4.74 -5.18 1.07
C ASP A 105 4.69 -3.69 0.72
N MET A 106 3.52 -3.23 0.26
CA MET A 106 3.31 -1.83 -0.13
C MET A 106 3.42 -0.84 1.04
N ILE A 107 3.06 -1.25 2.27
CA ILE A 107 3.14 -0.38 3.45
C ILE A 107 4.61 -0.13 3.76
N ARG A 108 5.42 -1.19 3.82
CA ARG A 108 6.87 -1.12 4.04
C ARG A 108 7.55 -0.32 2.95
N LEU A 109 7.17 -0.51 1.69
CA LEU A 109 7.70 0.29 0.57
C LEU A 109 7.44 1.78 0.79
N CYS A 110 6.20 2.16 1.13
CA CYS A 110 5.87 3.56 1.34
C CYS A 110 6.59 4.15 2.57
N GLN A 111 6.80 3.36 3.62
CA GLN A 111 7.53 3.76 4.81
C GLN A 111 9.01 4.00 4.50
N ALA A 112 9.69 3.00 3.92
CA ALA A 112 11.10 3.04 3.54
C ALA A 112 11.40 4.19 2.55
N ALA A 113 10.55 4.34 1.53
CA ALA A 113 10.72 5.39 0.52
C ALA A 113 10.12 6.75 0.91
N HIS A 114 9.65 6.92 2.15
CA HIS A 114 9.02 8.14 2.68
C HIS A 114 7.89 8.70 1.80
N VAL A 115 7.07 7.82 1.22
CA VAL A 115 5.96 8.21 0.35
C VAL A 115 4.78 8.68 1.20
N ARG A 116 4.29 9.89 0.92
CA ARG A 116 3.02 10.36 1.49
C ARG A 116 1.86 9.63 0.85
N VAL A 117 1.12 8.87 1.66
CA VAL A 117 -0.04 8.09 1.24
C VAL A 117 -1.31 8.79 1.67
N ARG A 118 -2.24 9.01 0.73
CA ARG A 118 -3.60 9.41 1.04
C ARG A 118 -4.41 8.18 1.46
N VAL A 119 -5.02 8.24 2.62
CA VAL A 119 -5.99 7.23 3.06
C VAL A 119 -7.37 7.59 2.53
N LEU A 120 -7.97 6.69 1.76
CA LEU A 120 -9.32 6.80 1.22
C LEU A 120 -10.25 5.91 2.04
N ALA A 121 -11.27 6.50 2.67
CA ALA A 121 -12.27 5.73 3.38
C ALA A 121 -13.19 5.01 2.37
N ALA A 122 -13.17 3.68 2.37
CA ALA A 122 -14.23 2.92 1.74
C ALA A 122 -15.49 3.10 2.58
N ARG A 123 -16.56 3.60 1.95
CA ARG A 123 -17.88 3.76 2.57
C ARG A 123 -18.73 2.53 2.30
#